data_AF-A0ABD6W7I1-F1
#
_entry.id   AF-A0ABD6W7I1-F1
#
_cell.length_a   1.000
_cell.length_b   1.000
_cell.length_c   1.000
_cell.angle_alpha   90.00
_cell.angle_beta   90.00
_cell.angle_gamma   90.00
#
_symmetry.space_group_name_H-M   'P 1'
#
loop_
_entity.id
_entity.type
_entity.pdbx_description
1 polymer ?
#
loop_
_entity_poly.entity_id
_entity_poly.type
_entity_poly.pdbx_seq_one_letter_code
_entity_poly.pdbx_strand_id
1 'polypeptide(L)'
;MSADKPTPAELIAQLVDRGMSKAEIAKAIHRDTKMIWKVLNGKTSGEKYRRTLEDIVNTGTSDYVPHRPRRSDGSLVPVRAKDGGMRVPEDDGGTIKKVPPRTRFSTKTTYGDDGFRLHEITLPKSRNTPGRARGADEILSKLRNTARGQRFGDRDVKMTVTLKDGKTIPLGGKGGYHSTSILQSIRDHDKAHGTRNDIMGWVTDQLTGNAVSPPPEHNDAGNIVGVTITAYRSDVSRGRNRGPDSEANPNRRRPR
;
A
#
# COMPACT_ATOMS: atom_id res chain seq x y z
N MET A 1 14.61 19.69 31.25
CA MET A 1 15.31 19.27 30.03
C MET A 1 14.26 19.01 28.97
N SER A 2 14.03 19.97 28.07
CA SER A 2 13.13 19.74 26.94
C SER A 2 13.81 18.72 26.02
N ALA A 3 13.21 17.54 25.85
CA ALA A 3 13.66 16.60 24.84
C ALA A 3 13.68 17.33 23.49
N ASP A 4 14.86 17.45 22.88
CA ASP A 4 14.99 18.11 21.60
C ASP A 4 14.10 17.37 20.59
N LYS A 5 13.29 18.12 19.84
CA LYS A 5 12.34 17.49 18.92
C LYS A 5 13.12 16.86 17.78
N PRO A 6 12.80 15.61 17.39
CA PRO A 6 13.54 14.93 16.34
C PRO A 6 13.55 15.77 15.06
N THR A 7 14.72 15.90 14.44
CA THR A 7 14.87 16.64 13.19
C THR A 7 14.16 15.91 12.04
N PRO A 8 13.81 16.57 10.92
CA PRO A 8 13.22 15.89 9.78
C PRO A 8 14.10 14.77 9.21
N ALA A 9 15.43 14.90 9.33
CA ALA A 9 16.37 13.84 8.94
C ALA A 9 16.27 12.62 9.86
N GLU A 10 16.17 12.83 11.17
CA GLU A 10 15.96 11.76 12.16
C GLU A 10 14.61 11.08 11.98
N LEU A 11 13.54 11.83 11.72
CA LEU A 11 12.22 11.26 11.42
C LEU A 11 12.27 10.38 10.16
N ILE A 12 12.96 10.81 9.10
CA ILE A 12 13.16 9.98 7.90
C ILE A 12 13.98 8.73 8.23
N ALA A 13 15.05 8.85 9.03
CA ALA A 13 15.87 7.71 9.45
C ALA A 13 15.04 6.68 10.23
N GLN A 14 14.22 7.12 11.19
CA GLN A 14 13.30 6.25 11.93
C GLN A 14 12.33 5.50 11.01
N LEU A 15 11.78 6.16 10.00
CA LEU A 15 10.90 5.50 9.03
C LEU A 15 11.65 4.46 8.16
N VAL A 16 12.91 4.75 7.81
CA VAL A 16 13.78 3.78 7.11
C VAL A 16 14.06 2.57 7.98
N ASP A 17 14.34 2.77 9.28
CA ASP A 17 14.58 1.70 10.24
C ASP A 17 13.33 0.83 10.46
N ARG A 18 12.13 1.44 10.41
CA ARG A 18 10.84 0.71 10.35
C ARG A 18 10.56 0.04 9.01
N GLY A 19 11.53 0.01 8.10
CA GLY A 19 11.47 -0.69 6.83
C GLY A 19 10.77 0.07 5.70
N MET A 20 10.52 1.38 5.84
CA MET A 20 10.08 2.22 4.71
C MET A 20 11.23 2.53 3.76
N SER A 21 11.02 2.27 2.47
CA SER A 21 11.94 2.74 1.45
C SER A 21 11.84 4.25 1.28
N LYS A 22 12.94 4.89 0.85
CA LYS A 22 12.97 6.33 0.55
C LYS A 22 11.88 6.73 -0.46
N ALA A 23 11.54 5.85 -1.40
CA ALA A 23 10.47 6.07 -2.37
C ALA A 23 9.07 6.02 -1.72
N GLU A 24 8.84 5.10 -0.77
CA GLU A 24 7.59 5.05 0.00
C GLU A 24 7.44 6.29 0.87
N ILE A 25 8.51 6.72 1.56
CA ILE A 25 8.51 7.95 2.37
C ILE A 25 8.18 9.15 1.48
N ALA A 26 8.84 9.26 0.33
CA ALA A 26 8.58 10.32 -0.64
C ALA A 26 7.12 10.33 -1.11
N LYS A 27 6.57 9.17 -1.49
CA LYS A 27 5.15 9.04 -1.89
C LYS A 27 4.22 9.42 -0.74
N ALA A 28 4.50 8.99 0.49
CA ALA A 28 3.70 9.30 1.67
C ALA A 28 3.65 10.80 1.99
N ILE A 29 4.75 11.53 1.74
CA ILE A 29 4.78 13.00 1.89
C ILE A 29 4.44 13.77 0.61
N HIS A 30 3.96 13.08 -0.43
CA HIS A 30 3.61 13.64 -1.74
C HIS A 30 4.77 14.36 -2.45
N ARG A 31 6.00 13.83 -2.36
CA ARG A 31 7.21 14.40 -2.97
C ARG A 31 8.03 13.37 -3.73
N ASP A 32 9.04 13.88 -4.43
CA ASP A 32 10.00 13.08 -5.18
C ASP A 32 11.08 12.48 -4.27
N THR A 33 11.55 11.27 -4.58
CA THR A 33 12.59 10.55 -3.83
C THR A 33 13.88 11.37 -3.68
N LYS A 34 14.22 12.22 -4.65
CA LYS A 34 15.38 13.12 -4.57
C LYS A 34 15.28 14.11 -3.41
N MET A 35 14.07 14.51 -3.00
CA MET A 35 13.89 15.38 -1.84
C MET A 35 14.27 14.68 -0.55
N ILE A 36 13.88 13.41 -0.37
CA ILE A 36 14.29 12.59 0.78
C ILE A 36 15.81 12.48 0.84
N TRP A 37 16.45 12.22 -0.30
CA TRP A 37 17.91 12.20 -0.38
C TRP A 37 18.54 13.54 0.03
N LYS A 38 18.01 14.68 -0.43
CA LYS A 38 18.53 16.00 -0.04
C LYS A 38 18.43 16.25 1.46
N VAL A 39 17.33 15.86 2.10
CA VAL A 39 17.13 16.03 3.55
C VAL A 39 18.14 15.20 4.32
N LEU A 40 18.28 13.91 3.98
CA LEU A 40 19.21 13.00 4.65
C LEU A 40 20.69 13.41 4.52
N ASN A 41 21.06 14.09 3.42
CA ASN A 41 22.43 14.57 3.21
C ASN A 41 22.64 16.02 3.68
N GLY A 42 21.70 16.59 4.45
CA GLY A 42 21.82 17.96 4.96
C GLY A 42 21.76 19.07 3.91
N LYS A 43 21.39 18.74 2.66
CA LYS A 43 21.29 19.74 1.56
C LYS A 43 20.03 20.62 1.66
N THR A 44 19.08 20.22 2.50
CA THR A 44 17.89 21.00 2.83
C THR A 44 17.40 20.56 4.20
N SER A 45 16.81 21.47 5.00
CA SER A 45 16.34 21.14 6.35
C SER A 45 15.17 20.14 6.35
N GLY A 46 14.32 20.17 5.32
CA GLY A 46 13.12 19.34 5.27
C GLY A 46 12.00 19.78 6.22
N GLU A 47 12.16 20.92 6.90
CA GLU A 47 11.26 21.41 7.95
C GLU A 47 9.79 21.49 7.52
N LYS A 48 9.56 21.84 6.25
CA LYS A 48 8.23 21.88 5.65
C LYS A 48 7.46 20.56 5.74
N TYR A 49 8.17 19.44 5.82
CA TYR A 49 7.60 18.10 5.85
C TYR A 49 7.44 17.55 7.27
N ARG A 50 7.91 18.28 8.29
CA ARG A 50 7.94 17.83 9.69
C ARG A 50 6.58 17.28 10.12
N ARG A 51 5.50 18.06 9.97
CA ARG A 51 4.16 17.63 10.38
C ARG A 51 3.76 16.29 9.78
N THR A 52 3.90 16.13 8.47
CA THR A 52 3.55 14.88 7.78
C THR A 52 4.46 13.73 8.23
N LEU A 53 5.75 13.98 8.43
CA LEU A 53 6.68 12.97 8.92
C LEU A 53 6.36 12.53 10.36
N GLU A 54 6.06 13.47 11.25
CA GLU A 54 5.63 13.21 12.63
C GLU A 54 4.33 12.41 12.65
N ASP A 55 3.33 12.79 11.83
CA ASP A 55 2.08 12.05 11.71
C ASP A 55 2.32 10.59 11.29
N ILE A 56 3.19 10.35 10.29
CA ILE A 56 3.52 9.00 9.82
C ILE A 56 4.30 8.23 10.90
N VAL A 57 5.26 8.86 11.59
CA VAL A 57 6.01 8.22 12.68
C VAL A 57 5.10 7.86 13.85
N ASN A 58 4.13 8.70 14.19
CA ASN A 58 3.29 8.49 15.37
C ASN A 58 2.08 7.61 15.09
N THR A 59 1.46 7.73 13.92
CA THR A 59 0.17 7.08 13.59
C THR A 59 0.25 6.13 12.40
N GLY A 60 1.38 6.09 11.70
CA GLY A 60 1.54 5.30 10.48
C GLY A 60 0.89 5.91 9.23
N THR A 61 0.21 7.06 9.35
CA THR A 61 -0.46 7.75 8.22
C THR A 61 -0.39 9.26 8.40
N SER A 62 -0.67 10.02 7.34
CA SER A 62 -0.94 11.46 7.48
C SER A 62 -2.08 11.84 6.55
N ASP A 63 -3.02 12.61 7.09
CA ASP A 63 -4.10 13.26 6.33
C ASP A 63 -3.67 14.64 5.81
N TYR A 64 -2.40 15.04 5.98
CA TYR A 64 -1.90 16.36 5.60
C TYR A 64 -0.87 16.27 4.46
N VAL A 65 -1.17 16.96 3.37
CA VAL A 65 -0.26 17.14 2.24
C VAL A 65 0.53 18.44 2.44
N PRO A 66 1.87 18.40 2.50
CA PRO A 66 2.68 19.60 2.57
C PRO A 66 2.40 20.52 1.38
N HIS A 67 2.28 21.82 1.61
CA HIS A 67 2.14 22.81 0.53
C HIS A 67 3.34 22.80 -0.43
N ARG A 68 3.13 23.24 -1.67
CA ARG A 68 4.23 23.46 -2.61
C ARG A 68 5.02 24.72 -2.30
N PRO A 69 6.33 24.78 -2.65
CA PRO A 69 7.13 25.98 -2.46
C PRO A 69 6.50 27.19 -3.17
N ARG A 70 6.49 28.33 -2.48
CA ARG A 70 6.00 29.60 -2.98
C ARG A 70 7.15 30.60 -3.04
N ARG A 71 7.05 31.54 -3.98
CA ARG A 71 7.91 32.72 -4.06
C ARG A 71 7.51 33.72 -2.97
N SER A 72 8.29 34.78 -2.81
CA SER A 72 8.01 35.88 -1.87
C SER A 72 6.67 36.57 -2.14
N ASP A 73 6.24 36.62 -3.40
CA ASP A 73 4.95 37.15 -3.85
C ASP A 73 3.76 36.19 -3.58
N GLY A 74 3.99 35.03 -2.96
CA GLY A 74 2.98 34.02 -2.70
C GLY A 74 2.61 33.13 -3.89
N SER A 75 3.14 33.40 -5.09
CA SER A 75 2.93 32.56 -6.27
C SER A 75 3.70 31.23 -6.16
N LEU A 76 3.22 30.19 -6.85
CA LEU A 76 3.87 28.89 -6.85
C LEU A 76 5.15 28.92 -7.70
N VAL A 77 6.19 28.23 -7.22
CA VAL A 77 7.46 28.13 -7.95
C VAL A 77 7.24 27.30 -9.23
N PRO A 78 7.47 27.87 -10.43
CA PRO A 78 7.33 27.14 -11.67
C PRO A 78 8.47 26.13 -11.83
N VAL A 79 8.15 24.99 -12.42
CA VAL A 79 9.09 23.88 -12.63
C VAL A 79 9.31 23.70 -14.12
N ARG A 80 10.55 23.39 -14.51
CA ARG A 80 10.87 23.08 -15.90
C ARG A 80 10.20 21.77 -16.31
N ALA A 81 9.35 21.85 -17.33
CA ALA A 81 8.68 20.70 -17.94
C ALA A 81 9.62 19.99 -18.92
N LYS A 82 9.24 18.76 -19.30
CA LYS A 82 10.06 17.88 -20.15
C LYS A 82 10.27 18.46 -21.56
N ASP A 83 9.32 19.25 -22.05
CA ASP A 83 9.39 20.01 -23.31
C ASP A 83 10.30 21.24 -23.22
N GLY A 84 10.90 21.51 -22.06
CA GLY A 84 11.77 22.66 -21.83
C GLY A 84 11.05 23.92 -21.37
N GLY A 85 9.71 23.94 -21.38
CA GLY A 85 8.90 25.07 -20.92
C GLY A 85 8.85 25.19 -19.40
N MET A 86 8.41 26.34 -18.88
CA MET A 86 8.12 26.51 -17.45
C MET A 86 6.64 26.27 -17.20
N ARG A 87 6.31 25.35 -16.28
CA ARG A 87 4.94 25.05 -15.88
C ARG A 87 4.76 25.33 -14.40
N VAL A 88 3.71 26.08 -14.07
CA VAL A 88 3.27 26.24 -12.68
C VAL A 88 2.49 24.98 -12.28
N PRO A 89 2.94 24.24 -11.25
CA PRO A 89 2.18 23.10 -10.73
C PRO A 89 0.92 23.55 -10.00
N GLU A 90 -0.08 22.68 -9.90
CA GLU A 90 -1.21 22.87 -8.99
C GLU A 90 -0.76 22.62 -7.53
N ASP A 91 -1.21 23.42 -6.56
CA ASP A 91 -0.93 23.19 -5.14
C ASP A 91 -1.96 22.22 -4.56
N ASP A 92 -1.52 20.99 -4.33
CA ASP A 92 -2.27 19.91 -3.70
C ASP A 92 -2.16 19.92 -2.17
N GLY A 93 -1.56 20.97 -1.59
CA GLY A 93 -1.35 21.09 -0.16
C GLY A 93 -2.61 21.30 0.66
N GLY A 94 -2.57 20.84 1.92
CA GLY A 94 -3.65 20.98 2.89
C GLY A 94 -4.13 19.64 3.43
N THR A 95 -5.26 19.66 4.12
CA THR A 95 -5.88 18.44 4.67
C THR A 95 -6.61 17.69 3.58
N ILE A 96 -6.35 16.40 3.45
CA ILE A 96 -7.02 15.51 2.50
C ILE A 96 -8.52 15.47 2.84
N LYS A 97 -9.36 15.85 1.87
CA LYS A 97 -10.82 15.73 2.01
C LYS A 97 -11.20 14.24 2.06
N LYS A 98 -11.86 13.81 3.13
CA LYS A 98 -12.12 12.40 3.44
C LYS A 98 -13.11 11.68 2.50
N VAL A 99 -13.78 12.39 1.59
CA VAL A 99 -14.80 11.78 0.71
C VAL A 99 -14.42 11.99 -0.76
N PRO A 100 -13.90 10.97 -1.45
CA PRO A 100 -13.82 11.00 -2.89
C PRO A 100 -15.24 11.07 -3.49
N PRO A 101 -15.42 11.74 -4.64
CA PRO A 101 -16.65 11.66 -5.41
C PRO A 101 -17.05 10.19 -5.66
N ARG A 102 -18.35 9.87 -5.71
CA ARG A 102 -18.90 8.49 -5.88
C ARG A 102 -18.32 7.70 -7.06
N THR A 103 -17.65 8.37 -8.00
CA THR A 103 -17.04 7.83 -9.20
C THR A 103 -15.52 7.61 -9.10
N ARG A 104 -14.86 8.09 -8.04
CA ARG A 104 -13.41 7.94 -7.82
C ARG A 104 -13.13 6.84 -6.80
N PHE A 105 -12.04 6.11 -6.99
CA PHE A 105 -11.52 5.21 -5.97
C PHE A 105 -10.82 6.00 -4.88
N SER A 106 -10.74 5.42 -3.68
CA SER A 106 -9.91 5.91 -2.59
C SER A 106 -8.78 4.93 -2.32
N THR A 107 -7.63 5.42 -1.87
CA THR A 107 -6.57 4.59 -1.33
C THR A 107 -6.02 5.21 -0.06
N LYS A 108 -5.84 4.37 0.97
CA LYS A 108 -5.14 4.70 2.19
C LYS A 108 -4.03 3.67 2.39
N THR A 109 -2.90 4.12 2.91
CA THR A 109 -1.79 3.22 3.26
C THR A 109 -1.32 3.57 4.65
N THR A 110 -1.42 2.60 5.55
CA THR A 110 -0.88 2.68 6.90
C THR A 110 0.45 1.94 6.95
N TYR A 111 1.45 2.62 7.48
CA TYR A 111 2.80 2.14 7.66
C TYR A 111 2.99 1.73 9.12
N GLY A 112 3.33 0.46 9.35
CA GLY A 112 3.72 -0.03 10.67
C GLY A 112 5.19 -0.43 10.71
N ASP A 113 5.57 -1.02 11.85
CA ASP A 113 6.93 -1.51 12.11
C ASP A 113 7.29 -2.71 11.24
N ASP A 114 8.59 -3.01 11.14
CA ASP A 114 9.15 -4.15 10.41
C ASP A 114 8.69 -4.25 8.95
N GLY A 115 8.43 -3.11 8.32
CA GLY A 115 7.94 -3.06 6.94
C GLY A 115 6.47 -3.45 6.76
N PHE A 116 5.69 -3.50 7.84
CA PHE A 116 4.24 -3.73 7.78
C PHE A 116 3.54 -2.64 6.96
N ARG A 117 2.66 -3.06 6.05
CA ARG A 117 1.81 -2.17 5.27
C ARG A 117 0.38 -2.65 5.29
N LEU A 118 -0.55 -1.75 5.57
CA LEU A 118 -1.98 -1.94 5.36
C LEU A 118 -2.43 -1.00 4.25
N HIS A 119 -2.75 -1.54 3.07
CA HIS A 119 -3.34 -0.80 1.98
C HIS A 119 -4.85 -1.02 1.96
N GLU A 120 -5.61 0.04 2.13
CA GLU A 120 -7.06 0.02 2.01
C GLU A 120 -7.43 0.71 0.71
N ILE A 121 -8.12 0.00 -0.18
CA ILE A 121 -8.53 0.54 -1.48
C ILE A 121 -10.05 0.41 -1.58
N THR A 122 -10.74 1.53 -1.70
CA THR A 122 -12.21 1.57 -1.85
C THR A 122 -12.54 1.84 -3.31
N LEU A 123 -13.32 0.95 -3.92
CA LEU A 123 -13.72 1.03 -5.31
C LEU A 123 -15.13 1.64 -5.45
N PRO A 124 -15.40 2.42 -6.52
CA PRO A 124 -16.75 2.89 -6.82
C PRO A 124 -17.73 1.73 -7.02
N LYS A 125 -18.97 1.87 -6.53
CA LYS A 125 -20.03 0.83 -6.67
C LYS A 125 -20.45 0.56 -8.12
N SER A 126 -20.21 1.50 -9.04
CA SER A 126 -20.63 1.37 -10.45
C SER A 126 -19.55 0.68 -11.29
N ARG A 127 -19.95 -0.39 -11.98
CA ARG A 127 -19.10 -1.30 -12.77
C ARG A 127 -18.27 -0.59 -13.82
N ASN A 128 -18.87 0.33 -14.58
CA ASN A 128 -18.24 0.94 -15.76
C ASN A 128 -17.60 2.30 -15.49
N THR A 129 -17.15 2.55 -14.25
CA THR A 129 -16.51 3.83 -13.91
C THR A 129 -15.01 3.77 -14.17
N PRO A 130 -14.40 4.82 -14.75
CA PRO A 130 -12.94 4.92 -14.88
C PRO A 130 -12.20 4.77 -13.54
N GLY A 131 -12.87 5.10 -12.43
CA GLY A 131 -12.33 4.90 -11.08
C GLY A 131 -12.08 3.44 -10.71
N ARG A 132 -12.85 2.48 -11.24
CA ARG A 132 -12.59 1.05 -10.98
C ARG A 132 -11.35 0.55 -11.71
N ALA A 133 -11.17 0.91 -12.98
CA ALA A 133 -9.97 0.57 -13.73
C ALA A 133 -8.70 1.13 -13.06
N ARG A 134 -8.73 2.42 -12.68
CA ARG A 134 -7.63 3.03 -11.93
C ARG A 134 -7.41 2.40 -10.55
N GLY A 135 -8.48 1.98 -9.88
CA GLY A 135 -8.39 1.24 -8.63
C GLY A 135 -7.73 -0.12 -8.79
N ALA A 136 -8.08 -0.88 -9.84
CA ALA A 136 -7.44 -2.14 -10.19
C ALA A 136 -5.94 -1.96 -10.47
N ASP A 137 -5.58 -0.92 -11.23
CA ASP A 137 -4.18 -0.56 -11.48
C ASP A 137 -3.44 -0.22 -10.18
N GLU A 138 -4.08 0.49 -9.24
CA GLU A 138 -3.47 0.79 -7.93
C GLU A 138 -3.28 -0.47 -7.09
N ILE A 139 -4.27 -1.38 -7.03
CA ILE A 139 -4.14 -2.68 -6.33
C ILE A 139 -2.92 -3.44 -6.88
N LEU A 140 -2.83 -3.59 -8.20
CA LEU A 140 -1.73 -4.30 -8.84
C LEU A 140 -0.39 -3.59 -8.63
N SER A 141 -0.38 -2.25 -8.66
CA SER A 141 0.81 -1.45 -8.38
C SER A 141 1.30 -1.64 -6.94
N LYS A 142 0.39 -1.72 -5.96
CA LYS A 142 0.74 -2.01 -4.55
C LYS A 142 1.34 -3.40 -4.41
N LEU A 143 0.73 -4.43 -5.02
CA LEU A 143 1.30 -5.79 -5.02
C LEU A 143 2.69 -5.84 -5.65
N ARG A 144 2.87 -5.20 -6.80
CA ARG A 144 4.18 -5.11 -7.48
C ARG A 144 5.22 -4.41 -6.62
N ASN A 145 4.86 -3.32 -5.95
CA ASN A 145 5.78 -2.59 -5.08
C ASN A 145 6.14 -3.40 -3.83
N THR A 146 5.18 -4.12 -3.26
CA THR A 146 5.44 -5.07 -2.16
C THR A 146 6.41 -6.17 -2.59
N ALA A 147 6.23 -6.75 -3.78
CA ALA A 147 7.12 -7.77 -4.30
C ALA A 147 8.52 -7.22 -4.67
N ARG A 148 8.62 -6.00 -5.21
CA ARG A 148 9.93 -5.36 -5.52
C ARG A 148 10.74 -5.02 -4.26
N GLY A 149 10.09 -4.86 -3.11
CA GLY A 149 10.73 -4.58 -1.82
C GLY A 149 11.57 -5.75 -1.25
N GLN A 150 11.64 -6.89 -1.94
CA GLN A 150 12.31 -8.12 -1.51
C GLN A 150 13.81 -7.99 -1.22
N ARG A 151 14.49 -6.92 -1.67
CA ARG A 151 15.89 -6.67 -1.28
C ARG A 151 16.09 -6.59 0.25
N PHE A 152 15.04 -6.31 1.01
CA PHE A 152 15.05 -6.25 2.47
C PHE A 152 14.38 -7.45 3.15
N GLY A 153 14.20 -8.56 2.42
CA GLY A 153 13.58 -9.78 2.90
C GLY A 153 12.26 -10.10 2.19
N ASP A 154 11.91 -11.37 2.23
CA ASP A 154 10.66 -11.89 1.69
C ASP A 154 9.45 -11.25 2.38
N ARG A 155 8.43 -10.93 1.58
CA ARG A 155 7.16 -10.38 2.05
C ARG A 155 6.02 -11.29 1.70
N ASP A 156 5.18 -11.51 2.69
CA ASP A 156 3.91 -12.21 2.59
C ASP A 156 2.77 -11.19 2.55
N VAL A 157 1.70 -11.54 1.86
CA VAL A 157 0.54 -10.70 1.60
C VAL A 157 -0.73 -11.46 1.96
N LYS A 158 -1.54 -10.86 2.82
CA LYS A 158 -2.94 -11.23 3.00
C LYS A 158 -3.81 -10.23 2.27
N MET A 159 -4.75 -10.72 1.48
CA MET A 159 -5.71 -9.87 0.81
C MET A 159 -7.10 -10.17 1.34
N THR A 160 -7.92 -9.15 1.51
CA THR A 160 -9.32 -9.27 1.92
C THR A 160 -10.17 -8.43 1.01
N VAL A 161 -11.23 -9.01 0.48
CA VAL A 161 -12.15 -8.35 -0.42
C VAL A 161 -13.42 -8.01 0.34
N THR A 162 -13.91 -6.80 0.16
CA THR A 162 -15.18 -6.33 0.69
C THR A 162 -16.18 -6.24 -0.45
N LEU A 163 -17.29 -6.96 -0.31
CA LEU A 163 -18.40 -6.95 -1.25
C LEU A 163 -19.40 -5.84 -0.91
N LYS A 164 -20.29 -5.52 -1.87
CA LYS A 164 -21.28 -4.44 -1.77
C LYS A 164 -22.27 -4.61 -0.62
N ASP A 165 -22.52 -5.84 -0.21
CA ASP A 165 -23.32 -6.25 0.96
C ASP A 165 -22.59 -6.03 2.30
N GLY A 166 -21.31 -5.65 2.26
CA GLY A 166 -20.47 -5.47 3.44
C GLY A 166 -19.72 -6.73 3.87
N LYS A 167 -19.95 -7.87 3.22
CA LYS A 167 -19.26 -9.12 3.53
C LYS A 167 -17.78 -9.01 3.18
N THR A 168 -16.92 -9.45 4.10
CA THR A 168 -15.47 -9.52 3.89
C THR A 168 -15.05 -10.97 3.65
N ILE A 169 -14.28 -11.19 2.59
CA ILE A 169 -13.81 -12.52 2.21
C ILE A 169 -12.27 -12.48 2.15
N PRO A 170 -11.56 -13.24 3.01
CA PRO A 170 -10.11 -13.36 2.90
C PRO A 170 -9.75 -14.15 1.65
N LEU A 171 -8.74 -13.66 0.93
CA LEU A 171 -8.15 -14.33 -0.23
C LEU A 171 -6.77 -14.84 0.15
N GLY A 172 -6.54 -16.12 -0.16
CA GLY A 172 -5.40 -16.89 0.35
C GLY A 172 -5.70 -17.42 1.74
N GLY A 173 -5.45 -18.72 1.92
CA GLY A 173 -5.70 -19.41 3.19
C GLY A 173 -4.98 -18.79 4.39
N LYS A 174 -5.06 -19.48 5.54
CA LYS A 174 -4.68 -18.98 6.89
C LYS A 174 -3.33 -18.22 6.99
N GLY A 175 -2.36 -18.55 6.13
CA GLY A 175 -1.00 -17.96 6.10
C GLY A 175 -0.79 -16.74 5.18
N GLY A 176 -1.74 -16.38 4.33
CA GLY A 176 -1.51 -15.44 3.22
C GLY A 176 -0.69 -16.08 2.08
N TYR A 177 -0.42 -15.30 1.04
CA TYR A 177 0.45 -15.72 -0.06
C TYR A 177 1.79 -15.03 0.02
N HIS A 178 2.84 -15.70 -0.46
CA HIS A 178 4.08 -15.00 -0.76
C HIS A 178 3.84 -13.99 -1.91
N SER A 179 4.40 -12.78 -1.79
CA SER A 179 4.06 -11.66 -2.69
C SER A 179 4.34 -11.94 -4.18
N THR A 180 5.40 -12.68 -4.50
CA THR A 180 5.70 -13.07 -5.90
C THR A 180 4.77 -14.15 -6.43
N SER A 181 4.28 -15.05 -5.56
CA SER A 181 3.33 -16.09 -5.92
C SER A 181 1.98 -15.51 -6.35
N ILE A 182 1.50 -14.44 -5.69
CA ILE A 182 0.29 -13.72 -6.15
C ILE A 182 0.49 -13.18 -7.56
N LEU A 183 1.60 -12.49 -7.81
CA LEU A 183 1.87 -11.89 -9.12
C LEU A 183 2.01 -12.95 -10.21
N GLN A 184 2.58 -14.12 -9.87
CA GLN A 184 2.66 -15.23 -10.79
C GLN A 184 1.27 -15.81 -11.09
N SER A 185 0.44 -16.01 -10.07
CA SER A 185 -0.94 -16.47 -10.22
C SER A 185 -1.79 -15.52 -11.09
N ILE A 186 -1.61 -14.20 -10.94
CA ILE A 186 -2.27 -13.20 -11.82
C ILE A 186 -1.80 -13.35 -13.27
N ARG A 187 -0.50 -13.57 -13.51
CA ARG A 187 0.02 -13.78 -14.88
C ARG A 187 -0.51 -15.07 -15.51
N ASP A 188 -0.64 -16.12 -14.71
CA ASP A 188 -1.12 -17.40 -15.21
C ASP A 188 -2.63 -17.35 -15.51
N HIS A 189 -3.40 -16.59 -14.71
CA HIS A 189 -4.76 -16.19 -15.07
C HIS A 189 -4.79 -15.40 -16.39
N ASP A 190 -3.95 -14.38 -16.53
CA ASP A 190 -3.88 -13.57 -17.76
C ASP A 190 -3.65 -14.45 -19.01
N LYS A 191 -2.78 -15.45 -18.92
CA LYS A 191 -2.54 -16.41 -20.00
C LYS A 191 -3.76 -17.29 -20.28
N ALA A 192 -4.42 -17.81 -19.24
CA ALA A 192 -5.57 -18.70 -19.38
C ALA A 192 -6.78 -18.00 -20.00
N HIS A 193 -6.97 -16.71 -19.70
CA HIS A 193 -8.14 -15.93 -20.16
C HIS A 193 -7.83 -14.98 -21.32
N GLY A 194 -6.59 -14.96 -21.82
CA GLY A 194 -6.17 -14.03 -22.89
C GLY A 194 -6.24 -12.56 -22.48
N THR A 195 -6.16 -12.27 -21.18
CA THR A 195 -6.21 -10.92 -20.61
C THR A 195 -4.81 -10.38 -20.32
N ARG A 196 -4.73 -9.13 -19.87
CA ARG A 196 -3.46 -8.52 -19.43
C ARG A 196 -3.68 -7.66 -18.21
N ASN A 197 -2.95 -7.95 -17.14
CA ASN A 197 -3.03 -7.27 -15.85
C ASN A 197 -4.42 -7.32 -15.22
N ASP A 198 -5.21 -8.36 -15.48
CA ASP A 198 -6.59 -8.44 -15.01
C ASP A 198 -6.67 -8.97 -13.57
N ILE A 199 -6.28 -8.11 -12.64
CA ILE A 199 -6.34 -8.43 -11.20
C ILE A 199 -7.78 -8.61 -10.70
N MET A 200 -8.76 -7.93 -11.30
CA MET A 200 -10.15 -8.02 -10.86
C MET A 200 -10.81 -9.30 -11.37
N GLY A 201 -10.47 -9.75 -12.57
CA GLY A 201 -10.79 -11.10 -13.07
C GLY A 201 -10.18 -12.17 -12.16
N TRP A 202 -8.87 -12.08 -11.88
CA TRP A 202 -8.22 -13.03 -10.98
C TRP A 202 -8.84 -13.06 -9.57
N VAL A 203 -9.14 -11.90 -8.98
CA VAL A 203 -9.84 -11.82 -7.68
C VAL A 203 -11.21 -12.51 -7.76
N THR A 204 -11.94 -12.32 -8.85
CA THR A 204 -13.26 -12.93 -9.07
C THR A 204 -13.15 -14.46 -9.12
N ASP A 205 -12.14 -14.98 -9.82
CA ASP A 205 -11.88 -16.43 -9.89
C ASP A 205 -11.46 -17.03 -8.54
N GLN A 206 -10.70 -16.29 -7.73
CA GLN A 206 -10.37 -16.73 -6.37
C GLN A 206 -11.61 -16.77 -5.45
N LEU A 207 -12.63 -15.94 -5.72
CA LEU A 207 -13.88 -15.96 -4.96
C LEU A 207 -14.77 -17.15 -5.36
N THR A 208 -14.80 -17.51 -6.64
CA THR A 208 -15.57 -18.67 -7.14
C THR A 208 -14.92 -20.00 -6.73
N GLY A 209 -13.58 -20.10 -6.78
CA GLY A 209 -12.84 -21.30 -6.42
C GLY A 209 -12.83 -21.65 -4.91
N ASN A 210 -13.09 -20.69 -4.02
CA ASN A 210 -13.10 -20.90 -2.57
C ASN A 210 -14.42 -21.46 -1.99
N ALA A 211 -15.33 -21.99 -2.83
CA ALA A 211 -16.58 -22.63 -2.40
C ALA A 211 -17.35 -21.83 -1.32
N VAL A 212 -17.58 -20.54 -1.59
CA VAL A 212 -18.63 -19.81 -0.87
C VAL A 212 -19.96 -20.39 -1.37
N SER A 213 -20.46 -21.42 -0.68
CA SER A 213 -21.81 -21.94 -0.87
C SER A 213 -22.81 -21.16 0.00
N PRO A 214 -23.96 -20.76 -0.55
CA PRO A 214 -24.34 -20.89 -1.96
C PRO A 214 -23.53 -19.90 -2.82
N PRO A 215 -23.29 -20.20 -4.12
CA PRO A 215 -22.64 -19.27 -5.04
C PRO A 215 -23.44 -17.97 -4.99
N PRO A 216 -22.87 -16.85 -4.53
CA PRO A 216 -23.58 -15.61 -4.60
C PRO A 216 -23.81 -15.33 -6.09
N GLU A 217 -25.04 -15.02 -6.46
CA GLU A 217 -25.42 -14.36 -7.73
C GLU A 217 -24.78 -12.96 -7.86
N HIS A 218 -23.70 -12.71 -7.11
CA HIS A 218 -23.05 -11.45 -6.79
C HIS A 218 -21.53 -11.50 -7.00
N ASN A 219 -20.99 -12.53 -7.65
CA ASN A 219 -19.55 -12.63 -7.93
C ASN A 219 -19.11 -11.89 -9.21
N ASP A 220 -19.87 -10.89 -9.66
CA ASP A 220 -19.37 -9.97 -10.68
C ASP A 220 -18.28 -9.08 -10.08
N ALA A 221 -17.21 -8.83 -10.85
CA ALA A 221 -16.18 -7.86 -10.51
C ALA A 221 -16.75 -6.47 -10.14
N GLY A 222 -18.01 -6.15 -10.48
CA GLY A 222 -18.75 -4.94 -10.07
C GLY A 222 -19.25 -4.91 -8.63
N ASN A 223 -19.35 -6.05 -7.94
CA ASN A 223 -19.84 -6.14 -6.56
C ASN A 223 -18.74 -6.00 -5.51
N ILE A 224 -17.47 -6.05 -5.92
CA ILE A 224 -16.34 -5.74 -5.06
C ILE A 224 -16.32 -4.23 -4.81
N VAL A 225 -16.38 -3.78 -3.57
CA VAL A 225 -16.35 -2.35 -3.21
C VAL A 225 -15.11 -1.97 -2.39
N GLY A 226 -14.36 -2.95 -1.91
CA GLY A 226 -13.12 -2.72 -1.19
C GLY A 226 -12.12 -3.86 -1.38
N VAL A 227 -10.84 -3.52 -1.38
CA VAL A 227 -9.73 -4.47 -1.32
C VAL A 227 -8.75 -3.97 -0.26
N THR A 228 -8.50 -4.82 0.73
CA THR A 228 -7.50 -4.60 1.77
C THR A 228 -6.32 -5.51 1.50
N ILE A 229 -5.12 -4.94 1.39
CA ILE A 229 -3.86 -5.68 1.21
C ILE A 229 -3.02 -5.44 2.46
N THR A 230 -2.75 -6.50 3.21
CA THR A 230 -1.85 -6.48 4.35
C THR A 230 -0.55 -7.14 3.95
N ALA A 231 0.55 -6.38 3.93
CA ALA A 231 1.88 -6.88 3.66
C ALA A 231 2.72 -6.88 4.93
N TYR A 232 3.48 -7.95 5.14
CA TYR A 232 4.38 -8.13 6.29
C TYR A 232 5.60 -8.96 5.88
N ARG A 233 6.65 -8.92 6.69
CA ARG A 233 7.86 -9.72 6.48
C ARG A 233 7.59 -11.21 6.73
N SER A 234 8.08 -12.08 5.86
CA SER A 234 7.75 -13.52 5.86
C SER A 234 8.33 -14.31 7.04
N ASP A 235 9.33 -13.78 7.75
CA ASP A 235 9.88 -14.39 8.97
C ASP A 235 8.98 -14.11 10.20
N VAL A 236 8.40 -12.91 10.29
CA VAL A 236 7.43 -12.54 11.34
C VAL A 236 6.14 -13.38 11.24
N SER A 237 5.75 -13.79 10.03
CA SER A 237 4.55 -14.60 9.79
C SER A 237 4.68 -16.02 10.30
N ARG A 238 5.87 -16.63 10.12
CA ARG A 238 6.19 -17.98 10.64
C ARG A 238 6.29 -17.99 12.16
N GLY A 239 6.69 -16.88 12.78
CA GLY A 239 6.69 -16.70 14.23
C GLY A 239 5.27 -16.61 14.83
N ARG A 240 4.36 -15.85 14.20
CA ARG A 240 2.98 -15.69 14.71
C ARG A 240 2.07 -16.91 14.50
N ASN A 241 2.35 -17.76 13.51
CA ASN A 241 1.61 -19.02 13.33
C ASN A 241 2.09 -20.16 14.26
N ARG A 242 3.14 -19.94 15.07
CA ARG A 242 3.42 -20.77 16.25
C ARG A 242 2.67 -20.19 17.44
N GLY A 243 1.36 -20.42 17.48
CA GLY A 243 0.64 -20.44 18.77
C GLY A 243 1.15 -21.62 19.63
N PRO A 244 0.84 -21.65 20.94
CA PRO A 244 1.49 -22.50 21.95
C PRO A 244 1.26 -24.02 21.83
N ASP A 245 0.81 -24.54 20.68
CA ASP A 245 0.51 -25.96 20.49
C ASP A 245 1.68 -26.77 19.87
N SER A 246 2.93 -26.35 20.10
CA SER A 246 4.10 -27.18 19.77
C SER A 246 4.82 -27.76 20.99
N GLU A 247 4.24 -27.65 22.18
CA GLU A 247 4.69 -28.40 23.35
C GLU A 247 3.98 -29.76 23.41
N ALA A 248 4.80 -30.82 23.45
CA ALA A 248 4.46 -32.23 23.69
C ALA A 248 3.65 -33.00 22.61
N ASN A 249 4.35 -33.53 21.60
CA ASN A 249 4.02 -34.88 21.11
C ASN A 249 5.25 -35.80 21.21
N PRO A 250 5.40 -36.57 22.31
CA PRO A 250 6.57 -37.43 22.54
C PRO A 250 6.57 -38.74 21.73
N ASN A 251 5.70 -38.91 20.72
CA ASN A 251 5.46 -40.23 20.12
C ASN A 251 5.67 -40.31 18.59
N ARG A 252 6.84 -39.88 18.09
CA ARG A 252 7.32 -40.32 16.78
C ARG A 252 8.57 -41.19 16.93
N ARG A 253 8.32 -42.50 17.04
CA ARG A 253 9.31 -43.57 16.86
C ARG A 253 10.03 -43.38 15.53
N ARG A 254 11.37 -43.43 15.55
CA ARG A 254 12.21 -43.50 14.35
C ARG A 254 12.06 -44.90 13.72
N PRO A 255 11.87 -45.03 12.40
CA PRO A 255 12.12 -46.30 11.73
C PRO A 255 13.64 -46.57 11.73
N ARG A 256 13.98 -47.85 11.90
CA ARG A 256 15.35 -48.39 11.87
C ARG A 256 15.98 -48.25 10.48
#